data_AF-V4JF89-F1
#
_entry.id   AF-V4JF89-F1
#
_cell.length_a   1.000
_cell.length_b   1.000
_cell.length_c   1.000
_cell.angle_alpha   90.00
_cell.angle_beta   90.00
_cell.angle_gamma   90.00
#
_symmetry.space_group_name_H-M   'P 1'
#
loop_
_entity.id
_entity.type
_entity.pdbx_description
1 polymer ?
#
loop_
_entity_poly.entity_id
_entity_poly.type
_entity_poly.pdbx_seq_one_letter_code
_entity_poly.pdbx_strand_id
1 'polypeptide(L)'
;MLFGWAIFLEASSFALALALGAVFVLFSAEHIYNFITRSTTPRVEGLSSPKLAGLLAVLTPSIILFFVQFFVRILNESGNSL
;
A
#
# COMPACT_ATOMS: atom_id res chain seq x y z
N MET A 1 -2.86 9.53 -6.47
CA MET A 1 -2.06 8.49 -5.78
C MET A 1 -0.71 8.24 -6.42
N LEU A 2 -0.59 8.14 -7.75
CA LEU A 2 0.69 7.89 -8.45
C LEU A 2 1.80 8.93 -8.15
N PHE A 3 1.45 10.20 -7.93
CA PHE A 3 2.44 11.23 -7.58
C PHE A 3 3.08 11.03 -6.19
N GLY A 4 2.28 10.69 -5.16
CA GLY A 4 2.80 10.36 -3.83
C GLY A 4 3.64 9.08 -3.81
N TRP A 5 3.32 8.13 -4.70
CA TRP A 5 4.08 6.91 -4.91
C TRP A 5 5.47 7.17 -5.52
N ALA A 6 5.56 8.04 -6.52
CA ALA A 6 6.84 8.43 -7.12
C ALA A 6 7.76 9.12 -6.09
N ILE A 7 7.21 10.04 -5.28
CA ILE A 7 7.99 10.74 -4.24
C ILE A 7 8.46 9.77 -3.14
N PHE A 8 7.68 8.74 -2.80
CA PHE A 8 8.10 7.71 -1.85
C PHE A 8 9.31 6.91 -2.34
N LEU A 9 9.37 6.57 -3.63
CA LEU A 9 10.49 5.82 -4.22
C LEU A 9 11.76 6.69 -4.35
N GLU A 10 11.62 8.00 -4.52
CA GLU A 10 12.74 8.95 -4.64
C GLU A 10 13.11 9.64 -3.32
N ALA A 11 12.47 9.28 -2.20
CA ALA A 11 12.69 9.94 -0.93
C ALA A 11 14.15 9.76 -0.45
N SER A 12 14.89 10.86 -0.43
CA SER A 12 16.31 10.91 -0.03
C SER A 12 16.56 10.66 1.46
N SER A 13 15.51 10.63 2.28
CA SER A 13 15.61 10.33 3.72
C SER A 13 14.60 9.26 4.14
N PHE A 14 15.04 8.38 5.04
CA PHE A 14 14.20 7.33 5.63
C PHE A 14 12.96 7.90 6.34
N ALA A 15 13.11 9.05 7.02
CA ALA A 15 12.00 9.73 7.68
C ALA A 15 10.93 10.22 6.69
N LEU A 16 11.34 10.77 5.54
CA LEU A 16 10.42 11.21 4.50
C LEU A 16 9.72 10.01 3.83
N ALA A 17 10.46 8.92 3.57
CA ALA A 17 9.90 7.69 3.05
C ALA A 17 8.82 7.11 3.99
N LEU A 18 9.09 7.07 5.30
CA LEU A 18 8.10 6.65 6.30
C LEU A 18 6.84 7.53 6.30
N ALA A 19 7.01 8.85 6.29
CA ALA A 19 5.88 9.78 6.27
C ALA A 19 5.01 9.63 5.01
N LEU A 20 5.63 9.54 3.84
CA LEU A 20 4.93 9.35 2.57
C LEU A 20 4.28 7.98 2.46
N GLY A 21 4.96 6.93 2.95
CA GLY A 21 4.40 5.58 3.04
C GLY A 21 3.16 5.54 3.93
N ALA A 22 3.20 6.19 5.11
CA ALA A 22 2.05 6.27 6.01
C ALA A 22 0.87 7.03 5.38
N VAL A 23 1.14 8.15 4.70
CA VAL A 23 0.11 8.90 3.95
C VAL A 23 -0.49 8.03 2.84
N PHE A 24 0.33 7.29 2.10
CA PHE A 24 -0.13 6.38 1.06
C PHE A 24 -1.04 5.28 1.63
N VAL A 25 -0.66 4.66 2.77
CA VAL A 25 -1.48 3.65 3.45
C VAL A 25 -2.83 4.23 3.85
N LEU A 26 -2.86 5.42 4.47
CA LEU A 26 -4.10 6.05 4.92
C LEU A 26 -5.07 6.31 3.76
N PHE A 27 -4.60 6.95 2.69
CA PHE A 27 -5.44 7.21 1.52
C PHE A 27 -5.88 5.92 0.82
N SER A 28 -4.98 4.96 0.67
CA SER A 28 -5.31 3.67 0.04
C SER A 28 -6.32 2.89 0.87
N ALA A 29 -6.19 2.91 2.19
CA ALA A 29 -7.11 2.24 3.10
C ALA A 29 -8.52 2.81 3.00
N GLU A 30 -8.68 4.14 2.97
CA GLU A 30 -9.99 4.76 2.79
C GLU A 30 -10.66 4.32 1.47
N HIS A 31 -9.90 4.32 0.38
CA HIS A 31 -10.40 3.89 -0.93
C HIS A 31 -10.75 2.41 -0.98
N ILE A 32 -9.91 1.54 -0.41
CA ILE A 32 -10.16 0.09 -0.36
C ILE A 32 -11.35 -0.22 0.55
N TYR A 33 -11.46 0.43 1.70
CA TYR A 33 -12.60 0.29 2.60
C TYR A 33 -13.91 0.68 1.90
N ASN A 34 -13.93 1.84 1.24
CA ASN A 34 -15.09 2.30 0.49
C ASN A 34 -15.42 1.37 -0.69
N PHE A 35 -14.41 0.80 -1.36
CA PHE A 35 -14.61 -0.19 -2.42
C PHE A 35 -15.25 -1.48 -1.86
N ILE A 36 -14.71 -2.05 -0.78
CA ILE A 36 -15.21 -3.30 -0.19
C ILE A 36 -16.64 -3.11 0.33
N THR A 37 -16.90 -2.03 1.06
CA THR A 37 -18.21 -1.78 1.69
C THR A 37 -19.31 -1.40 0.70
N ARG A 38 -18.96 -0.80 -0.45
CA ARG A 38 -19.94 -0.40 -1.48
C ARG A 38 -20.05 -1.38 -2.65
N SER A 39 -19.22 -2.42 -2.68
CA SER A 39 -19.25 -3.41 -3.75
C SER A 39 -20.44 -4.37 -3.57
N THR A 40 -21.28 -4.45 -4.59
CA THR A 40 -22.38 -5.43 -4.69
C THR A 40 -21.91 -6.72 -5.39
N THR A 41 -20.60 -6.91 -5.56
CA THR A 41 -20.06 -8.12 -6.16
C THR A 41 -20.18 -9.27 -5.16
N PRO A 42 -20.80 -10.43 -5.49
CA PRO A 42 -21.05 -11.50 -4.51
C PRO A 42 -19.79 -12.00 -3.78
N ARG A 43 -18.63 -11.98 -4.46
CA ARG A 43 -17.33 -12.36 -3.87
C ARG A 43 -16.78 -11.35 -2.86
N VAL A 44 -17.17 -10.09 -2.97
CA VAL A 44 -16.71 -8.98 -2.12
C VAL A 44 -17.73 -8.68 -1.03
N GLU A 45 -19.01 -8.95 -1.29
CA GLU A 45 -20.09 -8.82 -0.32
C GLU A 45 -19.86 -9.69 0.93
N GLY A 46 -19.33 -10.91 0.78
CA GLY A 46 -18.90 -11.74 1.91
C GLY A 46 -17.75 -11.15 2.75
N LEU A 47 -17.03 -10.16 2.22
CA LEU A 47 -15.94 -9.44 2.89
C LEU A 47 -16.37 -8.07 3.45
N SER A 48 -17.63 -7.68 3.24
CA SER A 48 -18.18 -6.37 3.61
C SER A 48 -18.41 -6.19 5.13
N SER A 49 -18.18 -7.24 5.93
CA SER A 49 -18.23 -7.13 7.39
C SER A 49 -17.33 -5.99 7.86
N PRO A 50 -17.81 -5.03 8.68
CA PRO A 50 -17.08 -3.80 9.00
C PRO A 50 -15.67 -4.04 9.56
N LYS A 51 -15.51 -5.09 10.38
CA LYS A 51 -14.21 -5.50 10.95
C LYS A 51 -13.26 -6.03 9.87
N LEU A 52 -13.77 -6.82 8.94
CA LEU A 52 -12.99 -7.49 7.92
C LEU A 52 -12.61 -6.53 6.79
N ALA A 53 -13.54 -5.66 6.38
CA ALA A 53 -13.30 -4.57 5.46
C ALA A 53 -12.25 -3.58 6.00
N GLY A 54 -12.34 -3.21 7.28
CA GLY A 54 -11.34 -2.35 7.93
C GLY A 54 -9.95 -2.99 7.99
N LEU A 55 -9.90 -4.28 8.33
CA LEU A 55 -8.63 -5.02 8.37
C LEU A 55 -7.98 -5.12 6.98
N LEU A 56 -8.75 -5.49 5.95
CA LEU A 56 -8.26 -5.58 4.57
C LEU A 56 -7.82 -4.22 4.03
N ALA A 57 -8.59 -3.17 4.32
CA ALA A 57 -8.27 -1.81 3.92
C ALA A 57 -6.88 -1.36 4.41
N VAL A 58 -6.47 -1.73 5.62
CA VAL A 58 -5.16 -1.36 6.16
C VAL A 58 -4.07 -2.34 5.73
N LEU A 59 -4.34 -3.65 5.77
CA LEU A 59 -3.35 -4.67 5.47
C LEU A 59 -2.93 -4.69 4.00
N THR A 60 -3.87 -4.57 3.07
CA THR A 60 -3.58 -4.63 1.63
C THR A 60 -2.52 -3.60 1.19
N PRO A 61 -2.67 -2.29 1.44
CA PRO A 61 -1.65 -1.32 1.04
C PRO A 61 -0.33 -1.47 1.82
N SER A 62 -0.39 -1.91 3.09
CA SER A 62 0.81 -2.15 3.90
C SER A 62 1.65 -3.31 3.34
N ILE A 63 1.01 -4.41 2.95
CA ILE A 63 1.66 -5.56 2.33
C ILE A 63 2.26 -5.16 0.97
N ILE A 64 1.53 -4.40 0.16
CA ILE A 64 2.03 -3.91 -1.14
C ILE A 64 3.30 -3.07 -0.94
N LEU A 65 3.29 -2.12 0.00
CA LEU A 65 4.47 -1.30 0.29
C LEU A 65 5.66 -2.14 0.75
N PHE A 66 5.43 -3.15 1.60
CA PHE A 66 6.48 -4.06 2.05
C PHE A 66 7.11 -4.83 0.89
N PHE A 67 6.29 -5.42 0.01
CA PHE A 67 6.79 -6.15 -1.16
C PHE A 67 7.54 -5.25 -2.14
N VAL A 68 7.08 -4.03 -2.36
CA VAL A 68 7.79 -3.08 -3.22
C VAL A 68 9.14 -2.70 -2.64
N GLN A 69 9.22 -2.38 -1.35
CA GLN A 69 10.48 -2.08 -0.69
C GLN A 69 11.45 -3.27 -0.74
N PHE A 70 10.94 -4.49 -0.52
CA PHE A 70 11.72 -5.71 -0.64
C PHE A 70 12.25 -5.93 -2.07
N PHE A 71 11.39 -5.74 -3.09
CA PHE A 71 11.77 -5.92 -4.49
C PHE A 71 12.78 -4.87 -4.97
N VAL A 72 12.58 -3.59 -4.61
CA VAL A 72 13.52 -2.51 -4.91
C VAL A 72 14.90 -2.80 -4.30
N ARG A 73 14.93 -3.33 -3.07
CA ARG A 73 16.18 -3.73 -2.42
C ARG A 73 16.89 -4.85 -3.16
N ILE A 74 16.16 -5.90 -3.56
CA ILE A 74 16.72 -6.99 -4.38
C ILE A 74 17.32 -6.45 -5.69
N LEU A 75 16.59 -5.58 -6.39
CA LEU A 75 17.07 -4.99 -7.64
C LEU A 75 18.37 -4.18 -7.43
N ASN A 76 18.42 -3.36 -6.38
CA ASN A 76 19.61 -2.56 -6.07
C ASN A 76 20.82 -3.44 -5.69
N GLU A 77 20.60 -4.52 -4.93
CA GLU A 77 21.65 -5.48 -4.58
C GLU A 77 22.15 -6.25 -5.82
N SER A 78 21.27 -6.58 -6.76
CA SER A 78 21.63 -7.25 -8.02
C SER A 78 22.33 -6.35 -9.04
N GLY A 79 22.09 -5.04 -8.99
CA GLY A 79 22.73 -4.05 -9.85
C GLY A 79 24.13 -3.65 -9.39
N ASN A 80 24.44 -3.82 -8.10
CA ASN A 80 25.76 -3.51 -7.50
C ASN A 80 26.78 -4.66 -7.57
N SER A 81 26.42 -5.80 -8.19
CA SER A 81 27.32 -6.96 -8.36
C SER A 81 28.03 -7.01 -9.73
N LEU A 82 28.06 -5.91 -10.48
CA LEU A 82 28.82 -5.71 -11.72
C LEU A 82 29.81 -4.55 -11.55
#